data_AF-A0A3M1ZIG2-F1
#
_entry.id   AF-A0A3M1ZIG2-F1
#
_cell.length_a   1.000
_cell.length_b   1.000
_cell.length_c   1.000
_cell.angle_alpha   90.00
_cell.angle_beta   90.00
_cell.angle_gamma   90.00
#
_symmetry.space_group_name_H-M   'P 1'
#
loop_
_entity.id
_entity.type
_entity.pdbx_description
1 polymer ?
#
loop_
_entity_poly.entity_id
_entity_poly.type
_entity_poly.pdbx_seq_one_letter_code
_entity_poly.pdbx_strand_id
1 'polypeptide(L)'
;LELFIVRSDAAKEEIMARLLREFQVDGVVYHDAKTCPHNSNTRYGLPQRLKEKTGVPFIIIYGDLNDLRCFSEEQAKTNIEAFIEQLGPARAVGG
;
A
#
# COMPACT_ATOMS: atom_id res chain seq x y z
N LEU A 1 8.23 11.08 -20.52
CA LEU A 1 8.68 9.94 -19.70
C LEU A 1 7.47 9.37 -18.96
N GLU A 2 7.11 8.09 -19.12
CA GLU A 2 5.89 7.46 -18.55
C GLU A 2 6.11 6.76 -17.18
N LEU A 3 7.30 6.88 -16.61
CA LEU A 3 7.67 6.21 -15.37
C LEU A 3 6.81 6.71 -14.18
N PHE A 4 6.23 5.77 -13.45
CA PHE A 4 5.38 6.04 -12.29
C PHE A 4 6.09 6.82 -11.18
N ILE A 5 7.35 6.48 -10.90
CA ILE A 5 8.10 7.03 -9.75
C ILE A 5 8.26 8.56 -9.79
N VAL A 6 8.38 9.15 -10.99
CA VAL A 6 8.58 10.60 -11.18
C VAL A 6 7.28 11.38 -11.32
N ARG A 7 6.13 10.76 -11.06
CA ARG A 7 4.82 11.40 -11.13
C ARG A 7 4.48 12.15 -9.85
N SER A 8 3.64 13.18 -10.00
CA SER A 8 3.01 13.85 -8.86
C SER A 8 2.09 12.87 -8.10
N ASP A 9 1.88 13.13 -6.82
CA ASP A 9 0.99 12.31 -5.99
C ASP A 9 -0.42 12.19 -6.58
N ALA A 10 -0.99 13.29 -7.09
CA ALA A 10 -2.30 13.26 -7.74
C ALA A 10 -2.34 12.28 -8.93
N ALA A 11 -1.31 12.28 -9.78
CA ALA A 11 -1.23 11.34 -10.89
C ALA A 11 -1.04 9.89 -10.41
N LYS A 12 -0.22 9.68 -9.37
CA LYS A 12 -0.04 8.36 -8.75
C LYS A 12 -1.35 7.83 -8.16
N GLU A 13 -2.11 8.67 -7.46
CA GLU A 13 -3.40 8.32 -6.86
C GLU A 13 -4.42 7.89 -7.90
N GLU A 14 -4.53 8.60 -9.03
CA GLU A 14 -5.42 8.19 -10.12
C GLU A 14 -5.02 6.84 -10.72
N ILE A 15 -3.71 6.66 -10.97
CA ILE A 15 -3.18 5.41 -11.51
C ILE A 15 -3.44 4.26 -10.53
N MET A 16 -3.11 4.43 -9.25
CA MET A 16 -3.31 3.41 -8.23
C MET A 16 -4.80 3.12 -8.04
N ALA A 17 -5.67 4.12 -7.95
CA ALA A 17 -7.10 3.90 -7.81
C ALA A 17 -7.70 3.13 -9.00
N ARG A 18 -7.22 3.37 -10.22
CA ARG A 18 -7.58 2.57 -11.39
C ARG A 18 -7.14 1.12 -11.23
N LEU A 19 -5.88 0.88 -10.88
CA LEU A 19 -5.32 -0.46 -10.71
C LEU A 19 -6.03 -1.24 -9.59
N LEU A 20 -6.33 -0.59 -8.46
CA LEU A 20 -7.05 -1.22 -7.36
C LEU A 20 -8.43 -1.74 -7.81
N ARG A 21 -9.15 -0.96 -8.62
CA ARG A 21 -10.45 -1.40 -9.18
C ARG A 21 -10.28 -2.50 -10.22
N GLU A 22 -9.34 -2.33 -11.14
CA GLU A 22 -9.10 -3.25 -12.26
C GLU A 22 -8.71 -4.65 -11.78
N PHE A 23 -7.88 -4.73 -10.74
CA PHE A 23 -7.43 -5.99 -10.16
C PHE A 23 -8.26 -6.45 -8.96
N GLN A 24 -9.38 -5.77 -8.67
CA GLN A 24 -10.27 -6.08 -7.56
C GLN A 24 -9.50 -6.26 -6.24
N VAL A 25 -8.63 -5.30 -5.95
CA VAL A 25 -7.71 -5.37 -4.80
C VAL A 25 -8.49 -5.08 -3.50
N ASP A 26 -8.47 -6.05 -2.58
CA ASP A 26 -9.12 -5.92 -1.27
C ASP A 26 -8.29 -5.12 -0.25
N GLY A 27 -6.96 -5.04 -0.42
CA GLY A 27 -6.08 -4.34 0.50
C GLY A 27 -4.71 -4.02 -0.09
N VAL A 28 -4.05 -2.98 0.41
CA VAL A 28 -2.70 -2.57 -0.04
C VAL A 28 -1.68 -2.75 1.07
N VAL A 29 -0.55 -3.38 0.75
CA VAL A 29 0.63 -3.43 1.63
C VAL A 29 1.68 -2.49 1.07
N TYR A 30 2.03 -1.45 1.83
CA TYR A 30 3.13 -0.57 1.48
C TYR A 30 4.41 -1.02 2.20
N HIS A 31 5.52 -1.03 1.46
CA HIS A 31 6.85 -1.15 2.04
C HIS A 31 7.47 0.24 2.19
N ASP A 32 7.57 0.72 3.44
CA ASP A 32 8.21 1.99 3.73
C ASP A 32 9.73 1.82 3.82
N ALA A 33 10.38 1.78 2.66
CA ALA A 33 11.82 1.69 2.53
C ALA A 33 12.50 2.99 3.00
N LYS A 34 13.44 2.88 3.93
CA LYS A 34 14.18 4.03 4.46
C LYS A 34 15.08 4.71 3.42
N THR A 35 15.70 3.94 2.52
CA THR A 35 16.58 4.42 1.45
C THR A 35 15.84 4.91 0.21
N CYS A 36 14.54 4.60 0.04
CA CYS A 36 13.78 4.93 -1.17
C CYS A 36 12.42 5.60 -0.90
N PRO A 37 12.37 6.71 -0.13
CA PRO A 37 11.12 7.29 0.37
C PRO A 37 10.13 7.72 -0.73
N HIS A 38 10.62 8.11 -1.91
CA HIS A 38 9.77 8.52 -3.03
C HIS A 38 9.12 7.33 -3.77
N ASN A 39 9.71 6.14 -3.67
CA ASN A 39 9.18 4.91 -4.28
C ASN A 39 8.31 4.12 -3.29
N SER A 40 8.48 4.35 -1.99
CA SER A 40 7.64 3.75 -0.95
C SER A 40 6.17 4.18 -1.06
N ASN A 41 5.90 5.37 -1.63
CA ASN A 41 4.57 5.98 -1.75
C ASN A 41 3.78 6.04 -0.42
N THR A 42 4.51 6.15 0.69
CA THR A 42 3.97 6.22 2.07
C THR A 42 3.96 7.63 2.63
N ARG A 43 4.52 8.59 1.89
CA ARG A 43 4.72 9.98 2.33
C ARG A 43 3.56 10.86 1.90
N TYR A 44 3.52 12.05 2.51
CA TYR A 44 2.58 13.13 2.18
C TYR A 44 1.10 12.75 2.22
N GLY A 45 0.73 11.68 2.93
CA GLY A 45 -0.68 11.28 3.09
C GLY A 45 -1.27 10.50 1.90
N LEU A 46 -0.44 10.06 0.93
CA LEU A 46 -0.94 9.34 -0.25
C LEU A 46 -1.76 8.08 0.12
N PRO A 47 -1.30 7.18 1.02
CA PRO A 47 -2.10 6.02 1.40
C PRO A 47 -3.46 6.37 2.01
N GLN A 48 -3.50 7.40 2.86
CA GLN A 48 -4.72 7.88 3.53
C GLN A 48 -5.73 8.40 2.50
N ARG A 49 -5.30 9.28 1.59
CA ARG A 49 -6.16 9.79 0.52
C ARG A 49 -6.65 8.68 -0.39
N LEU A 50 -5.80 7.70 -0.73
CA LEU A 50 -6.20 6.58 -1.57
C LEU A 50 -7.24 5.70 -0.87
N LYS A 51 -7.10 5.45 0.44
CA LYS A 51 -8.10 4.74 1.24
C LYS A 51 -9.42 5.52 1.31
N GLU A 52 -9.38 6.82 1.58
CA GLU A 52 -10.57 7.68 1.61
C GLU A 52 -11.32 7.66 0.26
N LYS A 53 -10.57 7.69 -0.85
CA LYS A 53 -11.11 7.70 -2.21
C LYS A 53 -11.69 6.35 -2.66
N THR A 54 -11.08 5.24 -2.25
CA THR A 54 -11.38 3.91 -2.80
C THR A 54 -12.08 2.97 -1.83
N GLY A 55 -12.04 3.28 -0.53
CA GLY A 55 -12.46 2.39 0.55
C GLY A 55 -11.49 1.23 0.81
N VAL A 56 -10.45 1.05 -0.01
CA VAL A 56 -9.49 -0.06 0.12
C VAL A 56 -8.55 0.22 1.30
N PRO A 57 -8.56 -0.63 2.35
CA PRO A 57 -7.70 -0.47 3.50
C PRO A 57 -6.23 -0.78 3.14
N PHE A 58 -5.31 -0.34 4.00
CA PHE A 58 -3.89 -0.59 3.80
C PHE A 58 -3.15 -0.77 5.13
N ILE A 59 -1.96 -1.37 5.04
CA ILE A 59 -0.94 -1.36 6.09
C ILE A 59 0.40 -0.85 5.54
N ILE A 60 1.26 -0.41 6.45
CA ILE A 60 2.63 -0.01 6.14
C ILE A 60 3.59 -0.92 6.91
N ILE A 61 4.51 -1.54 6.19
CA ILE A 61 5.60 -2.35 6.73
C ILE A 61 6.89 -1.55 6.58
N TYR A 62 7.56 -1.30 7.69
CA TYR A 62 8.83 -0.59 7.71
C TYR A 62 9.98 -1.52 7.36
N GLY A 63 10.92 -1.02 6.56
CA GLY A 63 12.06 -1.81 6.14
C GLY A 63 13.08 -1.01 5.33
N ASP A 64 13.97 -1.75 4.68
CA ASP A 64 14.86 -1.21 3.67
C ASP A 64 15.06 -2.25 2.55
N LEU A 65 15.61 -1.80 1.41
CA LEU A 65 15.87 -2.67 0.27
C LEU A 65 17.12 -3.53 0.49
N ASN A 66 18.05 -3.10 1.34
CA ASN A 66 19.33 -3.80 1.56
C ASN A 66 19.80 -3.86 3.02
N ASP A 67 19.07 -3.27 3.96
CA ASP A 67 19.44 -3.23 5.38
C ASP A 67 18.39 -3.90 6.26
N LEU A 68 18.64 -5.17 6.62
CA LEU A 68 17.76 -5.95 7.49
C LEU A 68 17.58 -5.34 8.88
N ARG A 69 18.48 -4.45 9.33
CA ARG A 69 18.32 -3.76 10.62
C ARG A 69 17.13 -2.79 10.63
N CYS A 70 16.60 -2.43 9.46
CA CYS A 70 15.41 -1.60 9.33
C CYS A 70 14.10 -2.41 9.36
N PHE A 71 14.16 -3.74 9.35
CA PHE A 71 13.01 -4.62 9.26
C PHE A 71 12.84 -5.44 10.53
N SER A 72 11.60 -5.55 11.01
CA SER A 72 11.21 -6.45 12.11
C SER A 72 10.27 -7.51 11.57
N GLU A 73 10.76 -8.76 11.50
CA GLU A 73 10.00 -9.89 10.96
C GLU A 73 8.76 -10.21 11.81
N GLU A 74 8.94 -10.28 13.13
CA GLU A 74 7.85 -10.59 14.07
C GLU A 74 6.73 -9.54 14.00
N GLN A 75 7.09 -8.26 13.96
CA GLN A 75 6.13 -7.17 13.84
C GLN A 75 5.43 -7.20 12.46
N ALA A 76 6.20 -7.41 11.38
CA ALA A 76 5.63 -7.46 10.05
C ALA A 76 4.63 -8.62 9.91
N LYS A 77 5.00 -9.81 10.40
CA LYS A 77 4.13 -10.98 10.42
C LYS A 77 2.83 -10.72 11.18
N THR A 78 2.94 -10.22 12.42
CA THR A 78 1.77 -9.90 13.26
C THR A 78 0.84 -8.88 12.58
N ASN A 79 1.39 -7.83 11.99
CA ASN A 79 0.61 -6.80 11.29
C ASN A 79 -0.09 -7.35 10.03
N ILE A 80 0.58 -8.22 9.28
CA ILE A 80 0.01 -8.86 8.07
C ILE A 80 -1.11 -9.82 8.46
N GLU A 81 -0.91 -10.66 9.49
CA GLU A 81 -1.93 -11.59 9.98
C GLU A 81 -3.19 -10.83 10.42
N ALA A 82 -3.03 -9.80 11.27
CA ALA A 82 -4.13 -8.95 11.70
C ALA A 82 -4.83 -8.23 10.52
N PHE A 83 -4.05 -7.82 9.50
CA PHE A 83 -4.61 -7.18 8.31
C PHE A 83 -5.45 -8.14 7.47
N ILE A 84 -4.97 -9.38 7.27
CA ILE A 84 -5.73 -10.42 6.57
C ILE A 84 -7.03 -10.73 7.31
N GLU A 85 -6.98 -10.85 8.65
CA GLU A 85 -8.18 -11.04 9.46
C GLU A 85 -9.18 -9.89 9.29
N GLN A 86 -8.70 -8.64 9.23
CA GLN A 86 -9.54 -7.46 9.00
C GLN A 86 -10.20 -7.46 7.61
N LEU A 87 -9.52 -7.95 6.58
CA LEU A 87 -10.09 -8.04 5.22
C LEU A 87 -11.27 -9.01 5.16
N GLY A 88 -11.35 -9.97 6.09
CA GLY A 88 -12.43 -10.93 6.22
C GLY A 88 -12.51 -11.93 5.06
N PRO A 89 -13.46 -12.88 5.09
CA PRO A 89 -13.74 -13.73 3.95
C PRO A 89 -14.28 -12.86 2.81
N ALA A 90 -13.66 -12.95 1.63
CA ALA A 90 -14.00 -12.19 0.43
C ALA A 90 -15.51 -11.99 0.29
N ARG A 91 -15.94 -10.72 0.25
CA ARG A 91 -17.29 -10.41 -0.21
C ARG A 91 -17.43 -11.02 -1.59
N ALA A 92 -18.38 -11.95 -1.74
CA ALA A 92 -18.99 -12.20 -3.03
C ALA A 92 -19.55 -10.86 -3.52
N VAL A 93 -18.79 -10.14 -4.34
CA VAL A 93 -19.28 -8.97 -5.06
C VAL A 93 -20.13 -9.51 -6.21
N GLY A 94 -21.35 -9.90 -5.86
CA GLY A 94 -22.51 -9.94 -6.74
C GLY A 94 -23.47 -8.85 -6.28
N GLY A 95 -23.73 -7.89 -7.16
CA GLY A 95 -24.62 -6.75 -6.96
C GLY A 95 -24.36 -5.68 -8.01
#